data_AF-A0A817LA70-F1
#
_entry.id   AF-A0A817LA70-F1
#
_cell.length_a   1.000
_cell.length_b   1.000
_cell.length_c   1.000
_cell.angle_alpha   90.00
_cell.angle_beta   90.00
_cell.angle_gamma   90.00
#
_symmetry.space_group_name_H-M   'P 1'
#
loop_
_entity.id
_entity.type
_entity.pdbx_description
1 polymer ?
#
loop_
_entity_poly.entity_id
_entity_poly.type
_entity_poly.pdbx_seq_one_letter_code
_entity_poly.pdbx_strand_id
1 'polypeptide(L)'
;KLSGVFHIPNGDLTAVNTTLNQFAANNSDLDFRNTNIFVVPSFYYYFAIVLEPSNPTGYNVLLSSRLIPESIVRNEPDKVAEVFIQAKGQTAMGSNLLGHLVAGGQVSNISNSNNSVNPGWRTALLHMVYSQGWLDTTSEADQKYLAQQVSNRAEILNRLSISSQGSCYANEADPYEMDWQIKFFGTQAIYDRLKSIKQNVDPDGLFVCQGCVGSDDWTSDLNCPKTSNSRKFNLSIFLLVMEILAILI
;
A
#
# COMPACT_ATOMS: atom_id res chain seq x y z
N LYS A 1 20.36 5.10 -13.52
CA LYS A 1 20.96 5.56 -12.24
C LYS A 1 19.99 5.23 -11.11
N LEU A 2 20.41 4.42 -10.14
CA LEU A 2 19.69 4.18 -8.89
C LEU A 2 20.25 5.14 -7.84
N SER A 3 19.39 5.65 -6.97
CA SER A 3 19.76 6.44 -5.81
C SER A 3 19.02 5.89 -4.60
N GLY A 4 19.70 5.82 -3.46
CA GLY A 4 19.13 5.32 -2.22
C GLY A 4 19.70 6.05 -1.03
N VAL A 5 18.93 6.06 0.05
CA VAL A 5 19.36 6.51 1.37
C VAL A 5 19.17 5.33 2.31
N PHE A 6 20.21 5.02 3.09
CA PHE A 6 20.22 3.92 4.03
C PHE A 6 20.55 4.46 5.42
N HIS A 7 19.94 3.85 6.43
CA HIS A 7 20.13 4.25 7.83
C HIS A 7 20.68 3.08 8.62
N ILE A 8 21.61 3.36 9.52
CA ILE A 8 22.07 2.40 10.53
C ILE A 8 21.82 3.02 11.91
N PRO A 9 20.61 2.84 12.48
CA PRO A 9 20.28 3.36 13.80
C PRO A 9 21.22 2.76 14.85
N ASN A 10 21.76 3.61 15.72
CA ASN A 10 22.74 3.22 16.76
C ASN A 10 24.01 2.54 16.23
N GLY A 11 24.30 2.68 14.93
CA GLY A 11 25.54 2.19 14.33
C GLY A 11 26.70 3.17 14.49
N ASP A 12 27.86 2.76 13.99
CA ASP A 12 29.06 3.60 13.92
C ASP A 12 29.63 3.67 12.50
N LEU A 13 30.56 4.60 12.29
CA LEU A 13 31.22 4.80 11.00
C LEU A 13 32.00 3.57 10.52
N THR A 14 32.54 2.78 11.44
CA THR A 14 33.30 1.57 11.10
C THR A 14 32.38 0.53 10.48
N ALA A 15 31.21 0.30 11.06
CA ALA A 15 30.19 -0.61 10.55
C ALA A 15 29.67 -0.16 9.17
N VAL A 16 29.40 1.14 9.01
CA VAL A 16 28.97 1.72 7.71
C VAL A 16 30.04 1.49 6.65
N ASN A 17 31.29 1.90 6.92
CA ASN A 17 32.39 1.79 5.96
C ASN A 17 32.68 0.33 5.60
N THR A 18 32.69 -0.56 6.59
CA THR A 18 32.90 -1.99 6.36
C THR A 18 31.82 -2.55 5.44
N THR A 19 30.55 -2.25 5.72
CA THR A 19 29.42 -2.74 4.92
C THR A 19 29.47 -2.21 3.49
N LEU A 20 29.70 -0.90 3.30
CA LEU A 20 29.76 -0.29 1.97
C LEU A 20 30.96 -0.77 1.17
N ASN A 21 32.14 -0.90 1.79
CA ASN A 21 33.34 -1.39 1.12
C ASN A 21 33.17 -2.86 0.71
N GLN A 22 32.59 -3.70 1.57
CA GLN A 22 32.27 -5.08 1.21
C GLN A 22 31.26 -5.15 0.07
N PHE A 23 30.21 -4.32 0.11
CA PHE A 23 29.24 -4.26 -0.97
C PHE A 23 29.86 -3.83 -2.30
N ALA A 24 30.68 -2.78 -2.30
CA ALA A 24 31.37 -2.31 -3.50
C ALA A 24 32.37 -3.33 -4.04
N ALA A 25 33.13 -3.99 -3.16
CA ALA A 25 34.08 -5.02 -3.55
C ALA A 25 33.39 -6.25 -4.16
N ASN A 26 32.21 -6.62 -3.66
CA ASN A 26 31.42 -7.74 -4.17
C ASN A 26 30.68 -7.41 -5.48
N ASN A 27 30.57 -6.13 -5.85
CA ASN A 27 29.83 -5.68 -7.03
C ASN A 27 30.70 -4.71 -7.87
N SER A 28 31.88 -5.18 -8.30
CA SER A 28 32.88 -4.38 -9.02
C SER A 28 32.42 -3.92 -10.41
N ASP A 29 31.33 -4.48 -10.91
CA ASP A 29 30.65 -4.09 -12.15
C ASP A 29 29.78 -2.84 -11.98
N LEU A 30 29.52 -2.41 -10.75
CA LEU A 30 28.73 -1.21 -10.44
C LEU A 30 29.62 0.03 -10.20
N ASP A 31 29.13 1.18 -10.66
CA ASP A 31 29.80 2.48 -10.49
C ASP A 31 29.16 3.31 -9.36
N PHE A 32 29.86 3.40 -8.23
CA PHE A 32 29.43 4.10 -7.02
C PHE A 32 29.90 5.56 -7.01
N ARG A 33 29.10 6.48 -7.56
CA ARG A 33 29.54 7.88 -7.78
C ARG A 33 29.39 8.86 -6.62
N ASN A 34 28.49 8.64 -5.66
CA ASN A 34 28.14 9.64 -4.64
C ASN A 34 27.78 8.99 -3.29
N THR A 35 28.78 8.56 -2.52
CA THR A 35 28.57 8.05 -1.15
C THR A 35 28.82 9.16 -0.13
N ASN A 36 27.76 9.85 0.29
CA ASN A 36 27.83 10.79 1.40
C ASN A 36 27.40 10.07 2.69
N ILE A 37 28.26 10.10 3.71
CA ILE A 37 27.97 9.51 5.02
C ILE A 37 27.88 10.66 6.03
N PHE A 38 26.76 10.72 6.75
CA PHE A 38 26.55 11.70 7.81
C PHE A 38 26.21 10.99 9.11
N VAL A 39 26.87 11.40 10.19
CA VAL A 39 26.57 10.95 11.54
C VAL A 39 25.80 12.06 12.24
N VAL A 40 24.72 11.68 12.89
CA VAL A 40 23.81 12.58 13.59
C VAL A 40 23.63 12.11 15.03
N PRO A 41 23.52 13.01 16.01
CA PRO A 41 23.55 12.67 17.43
C PRO A 41 22.27 11.96 17.91
N SER A 42 21.17 12.07 17.16
CA SER A 42 19.90 11.43 17.49
C SER A 42 19.03 11.27 16.25
N PHE A 43 18.05 10.37 16.31
CA PHE A 43 17.01 10.27 15.30
C PHE A 43 16.20 11.56 15.16
N TYR A 44 15.94 12.27 16.26
CA TYR A 44 15.23 13.55 16.21
C TYR A 44 15.99 14.60 15.40
N TYR A 45 17.31 14.70 15.61
CA TYR A 45 18.14 15.61 14.82
C TYR A 45 18.11 15.24 13.33
N TYR A 46 18.24 13.95 13.01
CA TYR A 46 18.09 13.45 11.64
C TYR A 46 16.73 13.82 11.03
N PHE A 47 15.64 13.60 11.76
CA PHE A 47 14.30 13.93 11.31
C PHE A 47 14.19 15.43 10.98
N ALA A 48 14.62 16.30 11.90
CA ALA A 48 14.49 17.75 11.75
C ALA A 48 15.28 18.32 10.56
N ILE A 49 16.43 17.72 10.20
CA ILE A 49 17.28 18.26 9.13
C ILE A 49 17.12 17.53 7.79
N VAL A 50 16.66 16.28 7.78
CA VAL A 50 16.57 15.46 6.56
C VAL A 50 15.13 15.17 6.15
N LEU A 51 14.24 14.87 7.10
CA LEU A 51 12.87 14.43 6.79
C LEU A 51 11.83 15.54 6.87
N GLU A 52 11.94 16.42 7.86
CA GLU A 52 11.00 17.54 8.10
C GLU A 52 11.05 18.64 7.01
N PRO A 53 12.22 19.11 6.53
CA PRO A 53 12.27 20.31 5.69
C PRO A 53 11.60 20.17 4.33
N SER A 54 11.35 18.94 3.85
CA SER A 54 10.73 18.74 2.54
C SER A 54 9.93 17.44 2.48
N ASN A 55 8.61 17.56 2.60
CA ASN A 55 7.69 16.56 2.09
C ASN A 55 6.55 17.28 1.36
N PRO A 56 6.77 17.73 0.12
CA PRO A 56 5.80 18.56 -0.58
C PRO A 56 4.53 17.74 -0.85
N THR A 57 3.41 18.19 -0.30
CA THR A 57 2.08 17.57 -0.45
C THR A 57 1.19 18.40 -1.39
N GLY A 58 -0.05 17.94 -1.63
CA GLY A 58 -1.03 18.69 -2.44
C GLY A 58 -0.97 18.40 -3.93
N TYR A 59 -0.33 17.31 -4.34
CA TYR A 59 -0.33 16.83 -5.72
C TYR A 59 -1.37 15.75 -5.93
N ASN A 60 -1.96 15.70 -7.13
CA ASN A 60 -2.73 14.53 -7.54
C ASN A 60 -1.78 13.37 -7.79
N VAL A 61 -1.98 12.25 -7.10
CA VAL A 61 -1.16 11.05 -7.25
C VAL A 61 -2.00 9.80 -7.07
N LEU A 62 -1.77 8.81 -7.92
CA LEU A 62 -2.21 7.43 -7.72
C LEU A 62 -1.00 6.56 -7.45
N LEU A 63 -1.19 5.59 -6.57
CA LEU A 63 -0.16 4.64 -6.17
C LEU A 63 -0.63 3.22 -6.50
N SER A 64 0.32 2.33 -6.72
CA SER A 64 0.12 0.89 -6.57
C SER A 64 1.34 0.28 -5.93
N SER A 65 1.17 -0.79 -5.17
CA SER A 65 2.31 -1.38 -4.45
C SER A 65 2.25 -2.88 -4.27
N ARG A 66 3.42 -3.48 -4.04
CA ARG A 66 3.57 -4.85 -3.58
C ARG A 66 4.64 -4.96 -2.51
N LEU A 67 4.38 -5.81 -1.52
CA LEU A 67 5.38 -6.29 -0.59
C LEU A 67 6.12 -7.45 -1.27
N ILE A 68 7.40 -7.28 -1.57
CA ILE A 68 8.21 -8.27 -2.28
C ILE A 68 8.92 -9.15 -1.25
N PRO A 69 8.66 -10.47 -1.21
CA PRO A 69 9.29 -11.38 -0.26
C PRO A 69 10.81 -11.44 -0.42
N GLU A 70 11.52 -11.53 0.70
CA GLU A 70 12.97 -11.70 0.72
C GLU A 70 13.42 -12.95 -0.05
N SER A 71 12.66 -14.04 0.06
CA SER A 71 12.95 -15.29 -0.66
C SER A 71 12.94 -15.10 -2.18
N ILE A 72 12.00 -14.33 -2.72
CA ILE A 72 11.92 -14.02 -4.15
C ILE A 72 13.12 -13.16 -4.57
N VAL A 73 13.47 -12.14 -3.77
CA VAL A 73 14.64 -11.29 -4.05
C VAL A 73 15.94 -12.08 -4.06
N ARG A 74 16.12 -13.02 -3.13
CA ARG A 74 17.36 -13.79 -3.00
C ARG A 74 17.46 -14.94 -4.01
N ASN A 75 16.35 -15.58 -4.34
CA ASN A 75 16.36 -16.84 -5.11
C ASN A 75 16.00 -16.62 -6.59
N GLU A 76 15.31 -15.53 -6.94
CA GLU A 76 14.89 -15.23 -8.32
C GLU A 76 15.33 -13.81 -8.77
N PRO A 77 16.61 -13.42 -8.64
CA PRO A 77 17.06 -12.05 -8.92
C PRO A 77 16.81 -11.60 -10.36
N ASP A 78 16.94 -12.49 -11.34
CA ASP A 78 16.68 -12.17 -12.76
C ASP A 78 15.22 -11.81 -13.01
N LYS A 79 14.30 -12.56 -12.40
CA LYS A 79 12.86 -12.28 -12.47
C LYS A 79 12.52 -10.96 -11.78
N VAL A 80 13.14 -10.68 -10.63
CA VAL A 80 12.98 -9.39 -9.94
C VAL A 80 13.45 -8.24 -10.82
N ALA A 81 14.62 -8.36 -11.44
CA ALA A 81 15.16 -7.37 -12.36
C ALA A 81 14.22 -7.16 -13.56
N GLU A 82 13.76 -8.25 -14.19
CA GLU A 82 12.81 -8.21 -15.30
C GLU A 82 11.52 -7.47 -14.92
N VAL A 83 10.91 -7.84 -13.79
CA VAL A 83 9.67 -7.23 -13.31
C VAL A 83 9.87 -5.76 -13.01
N PHE A 84 10.97 -5.36 -12.36
CA PHE A 84 11.25 -3.95 -12.07
C PHE A 84 11.53 -3.13 -13.33
N ILE A 85 12.23 -3.69 -14.32
CA ILE A 85 12.44 -3.05 -15.62
C ILE A 85 11.10 -2.85 -16.32
N GLN A 86 10.22 -3.85 -16.32
CA GLN A 86 8.89 -3.75 -16.93
C GLN A 86 7.98 -2.76 -16.17
N ALA A 87 8.00 -2.77 -14.84
CA ALA A 87 7.23 -1.84 -14.02
C ALA A 87 7.68 -0.39 -14.25
N LYS A 88 9.00 -0.18 -14.35
CA LYS A 88 9.61 1.10 -14.69
C LYS A 88 9.26 1.54 -16.11
N GLY A 89 9.35 0.63 -17.09
CA GLY A 89 8.83 0.74 -18.46
C GLY A 89 8.95 2.11 -19.14
N GLN A 90 8.14 2.32 -20.18
CA GLN A 90 7.89 3.67 -20.70
C GLN A 90 6.72 4.24 -19.92
N THR A 91 6.99 5.24 -19.09
CA THR A 91 6.00 5.84 -18.19
C THR A 91 5.78 7.31 -18.52
N ALA A 92 4.59 7.80 -18.20
CA ALA A 92 4.26 9.20 -18.41
C ALA A 92 5.10 10.11 -17.50
N MET A 93 5.18 11.40 -17.84
CA MET A 93 5.76 12.39 -16.92
C MET A 93 5.06 12.31 -15.55
N GLY A 94 5.83 12.52 -14.48
CA GLY A 94 5.31 12.45 -13.10
C GLY A 94 5.20 11.03 -12.52
N SER A 95 5.80 10.03 -13.16
CA SER A 95 5.84 8.65 -12.67
C SER A 95 7.14 8.31 -11.94
N ASN A 96 7.05 7.45 -10.92
CA ASN A 96 8.22 6.92 -10.22
C ASN A 96 8.01 5.45 -9.84
N LEU A 97 9.12 4.71 -9.76
CA LEU A 97 9.16 3.40 -9.10
C LEU A 97 10.07 3.53 -7.88
N LEU A 98 9.48 3.38 -6.70
CA LEU A 98 10.11 3.59 -5.40
C LEU A 98 10.25 2.23 -4.70
N GLY A 99 11.39 2.02 -4.06
CA GLY A 99 11.64 0.83 -3.24
C GLY A 99 11.93 1.22 -1.80
N HIS A 100 11.05 0.84 -0.89
CA HIS A 100 11.19 1.08 0.54
C HIS A 100 11.75 -0.16 1.24
N LEU A 101 12.92 0.00 1.87
CA LEU A 101 13.57 -1.00 2.72
C LEU A 101 13.11 -0.82 4.18
N VAL A 102 11.81 -1.00 4.41
CA VAL A 102 11.15 -0.76 5.70
C VAL A 102 10.59 -2.03 6.34
N ALA A 103 10.80 -3.18 5.69
CA ALA A 103 10.47 -4.51 6.20
C ALA A 103 11.72 -5.21 6.78
N GLY A 104 11.63 -6.51 7.07
CA GLY A 104 12.73 -7.27 7.67
C GLY A 104 12.97 -6.95 9.15
N GLY A 105 14.04 -7.50 9.72
CA GLY A 105 14.46 -7.24 11.10
C GLY A 105 13.34 -7.49 12.12
N GLN A 106 13.03 -6.48 12.94
CA GLN A 106 11.95 -6.58 13.94
C GLN A 106 10.55 -6.68 13.33
N VAL A 107 10.33 -6.22 12.08
CA VAL A 107 9.04 -6.37 11.39
C VAL A 107 8.76 -7.82 11.06
N SER A 108 9.81 -8.61 10.77
CA SER A 108 9.72 -10.06 10.53
C SER A 108 9.54 -10.87 11.81
N ASN A 109 9.76 -10.27 12.98
CA ASN A 109 9.57 -10.96 14.24
C ASN A 109 8.08 -11.12 14.56
N ILE A 110 7.63 -12.38 14.62
CA ILE A 110 6.24 -12.76 14.91
C ILE A 110 5.99 -13.09 16.39
N SER A 111 7.02 -13.02 17.25
CA SER A 111 6.87 -13.33 18.67
C SER A 111 5.85 -12.39 19.30
N ASN A 112 4.75 -12.94 19.84
CA ASN A 112 3.71 -12.23 20.59
C ASN A 112 2.87 -11.19 19.80
N SER A 113 2.83 -11.24 18.46
CA SER A 113 1.99 -10.31 17.70
C SER A 113 0.57 -10.86 17.46
N ASN A 114 -0.41 -10.43 18.27
CA ASN A 114 -1.83 -10.59 17.97
C ASN A 114 -2.38 -9.29 17.36
N ASN A 115 -2.09 -9.06 16.08
CA ASN A 115 -2.55 -7.88 15.34
C ASN A 115 -3.03 -8.26 13.93
N SER A 116 -3.61 -7.28 13.23
CA SER A 116 -4.18 -7.43 11.88
C SER A 116 -3.24 -6.97 10.76
N VAL A 117 -1.94 -6.81 11.04
CA VAL A 117 -0.98 -6.42 10.01
C VAL A 117 -0.91 -7.54 8.97
N ASN A 118 -0.98 -7.19 7.69
CA ASN A 118 -0.86 -8.15 6.60
C ASN A 118 0.40 -9.03 6.80
N PRO A 119 0.26 -10.37 6.88
CA PRO A 119 1.38 -11.29 7.06
C PRO A 119 2.50 -11.15 6.02
N GLY A 120 2.21 -10.63 4.82
CA GLY A 120 3.22 -10.34 3.80
C GLY A 120 4.36 -9.45 4.31
N TRP A 121 4.09 -8.58 5.30
CA TRP A 121 5.13 -7.78 5.97
C TRP A 121 6.19 -8.62 6.69
N ARG A 122 5.84 -9.83 7.14
CA ARG A 122 6.77 -10.71 7.88
C ARG A 122 7.84 -11.30 6.97
N THR A 123 7.51 -11.51 5.71
CA THR A 123 8.40 -12.13 4.71
C THR A 123 9.00 -11.12 3.74
N ALA A 124 8.49 -9.89 3.70
CA ALA A 124 8.95 -8.86 2.77
C ALA A 124 10.37 -8.38 3.07
N LEU A 125 11.13 -8.12 2.02
CA LEU A 125 12.36 -7.33 2.07
C LEU A 125 12.11 -5.90 1.56
N LEU A 126 11.30 -5.78 0.51
CA LEU A 126 11.01 -4.52 -0.16
C LEU A 126 9.52 -4.24 -0.14
N HIS A 127 9.15 -2.99 0.08
CA HIS A 127 7.86 -2.47 -0.31
C HIS A 127 8.04 -1.62 -1.56
N MET A 128 7.58 -2.14 -2.69
CA MET A 128 7.72 -1.48 -3.99
C MET A 128 6.46 -0.71 -4.31
N VAL A 129 6.61 0.57 -4.64
CA VAL A 129 5.51 1.50 -4.96
C VAL A 129 5.74 2.07 -6.35
N TYR A 130 4.75 1.94 -7.22
CA TYR A 130 4.66 2.76 -8.43
C TYR A 130 3.78 3.97 -8.11
N SER A 131 4.25 5.17 -8.44
CA SER A 131 3.47 6.40 -8.32
C SER A 131 3.28 7.04 -9.68
N GLN A 132 2.11 7.64 -9.87
CA GLN A 132 1.77 8.41 -11.06
C GLN A 132 1.06 9.69 -10.64
N GLY A 133 1.74 10.83 -10.83
CA GLY A 133 1.14 12.15 -10.64
C GLY A 133 0.62 12.77 -11.93
N TRP A 134 -0.21 13.80 -11.80
CA TRP A 134 -0.67 14.65 -12.91
C TRP A 134 -1.00 16.07 -12.44
N LEU A 135 -1.17 17.00 -13.39
CA LEU A 135 -1.50 18.40 -13.12
C LEU A 135 -3.01 18.58 -12.99
N ASP A 136 -3.47 19.58 -12.24
CA ASP A 136 -4.90 19.90 -12.11
C ASP A 136 -5.59 20.18 -13.47
N THR A 137 -4.81 20.58 -14.48
CA THR A 137 -5.27 20.86 -15.85
C THR A 137 -5.34 19.62 -16.73
N THR A 138 -4.94 18.44 -16.25
CA THR A 138 -4.98 17.18 -17.01
C THR A 138 -6.44 16.75 -17.27
N SER A 139 -6.76 16.36 -18.50
CA SER A 139 -8.11 15.97 -18.90
C SER A 139 -8.58 14.70 -18.17
N GLU A 140 -9.89 14.53 -17.99
CA GLU A 140 -10.45 13.32 -17.36
C GLU A 140 -10.08 12.03 -18.14
N ALA A 141 -10.04 12.11 -19.48
CA ALA A 141 -9.64 10.98 -20.32
C ALA A 141 -8.19 10.55 -20.04
N ASP A 142 -7.28 11.52 -19.91
CA ASP A 142 -5.89 11.26 -19.57
C ASP A 142 -5.75 10.74 -18.13
N GLN A 143 -6.52 11.28 -17.18
CA GLN A 143 -6.53 10.78 -15.80
C GLN A 143 -6.95 9.31 -15.73
N LYS A 144 -7.99 8.91 -16.48
CA LYS A 144 -8.42 7.50 -16.59
C LYS A 144 -7.35 6.62 -17.22
N TYR A 145 -6.69 7.11 -18.27
CA TYR A 145 -5.56 6.40 -18.89
C TYR A 145 -4.42 6.19 -17.89
N LEU A 146 -4.04 7.22 -17.14
CA LEU A 146 -3.00 7.14 -16.11
C LEU A 146 -3.39 6.19 -14.97
N ALA A 147 -4.65 6.19 -14.53
CA ALA A 147 -5.16 5.23 -13.55
C ALA A 147 -5.01 3.78 -14.05
N GLN A 148 -5.37 3.51 -15.32
CA GLN A 148 -5.16 2.20 -15.92
C GLN A 148 -3.68 1.80 -15.96
N GLN A 149 -2.76 2.76 -16.18
CA GLN A 149 -1.34 2.48 -16.11
C GLN A 149 -0.90 2.07 -14.71
N VAL A 150 -1.46 2.68 -13.65
CA VAL A 150 -1.19 2.32 -12.25
C VAL A 150 -1.66 0.90 -11.94
N SER A 151 -2.87 0.54 -12.36
CA SER A 151 -3.40 -0.83 -12.22
C SER A 151 -2.55 -1.86 -12.97
N ASN A 152 -2.11 -1.52 -14.19
CA ASN A 152 -1.20 -2.37 -14.95
C ASN A 152 0.12 -2.60 -14.19
N ARG A 153 0.66 -1.59 -13.49
CA ARG A 153 1.89 -1.76 -12.69
C ARG A 153 1.63 -2.59 -11.43
N ALA A 154 0.44 -2.49 -10.83
CA ALA A 154 0.05 -3.36 -9.73
C ALA A 154 0.14 -4.84 -10.13
N GLU A 155 -0.38 -5.19 -11.31
CA GLU A 155 -0.34 -6.56 -11.84
C GLU A 155 1.07 -7.00 -12.28
N ILE A 156 1.86 -6.11 -12.89
CA ILE A 156 3.26 -6.38 -13.21
C ILE A 156 4.06 -6.74 -11.95
N LEU A 157 3.92 -5.93 -10.89
CA LEU A 157 4.57 -6.16 -9.60
C LEU A 157 4.02 -7.41 -8.90
N ASN A 158 2.74 -7.74 -9.11
CA ASN A 158 2.09 -8.90 -8.51
C ASN A 158 2.76 -10.22 -8.90
N ARG A 159 3.51 -10.28 -10.01
CA ARG A 159 4.28 -11.47 -10.43
C ARG A 159 5.42 -11.84 -9.48
N LEU A 160 5.76 -10.95 -8.55
CA LEU A 160 6.72 -11.19 -7.47
C LEU A 160 6.07 -11.51 -6.12
N SER A 161 4.74 -11.61 -6.06
CA SER A 161 4.02 -11.99 -4.84
C SER A 161 3.92 -13.51 -4.70
N ILE A 162 3.66 -13.98 -3.47
CA ILE A 162 3.37 -15.39 -3.19
C ILE A 162 1.86 -15.59 -3.31
N SER A 163 1.43 -16.43 -4.24
CA SER A 163 0.01 -16.57 -4.65
C SER A 163 -0.96 -16.92 -3.52
N SER A 164 -0.51 -17.58 -2.44
CA SER A 164 -1.36 -17.97 -1.32
C SER A 164 -1.55 -16.87 -0.25
N GLN A 165 -0.81 -15.76 -0.33
CA GLN A 165 -0.86 -14.66 0.64
C GLN A 165 -0.74 -13.32 -0.07
N GLY A 166 -1.82 -12.53 0.00
CA GLY A 166 -1.82 -11.21 -0.61
C GLY A 166 -0.79 -10.29 0.03
N SER A 167 -0.04 -9.59 -0.80
CA SER A 167 1.16 -8.85 -0.40
C SER A 167 1.12 -7.41 -0.92
N CYS A 168 0.23 -6.59 -0.36
CA CYS A 168 0.09 -5.17 -0.70
C CYS A 168 -0.15 -4.33 0.57
N TYR A 169 0.36 -3.10 0.59
CA TYR A 169 0.14 -2.15 1.66
C TYR A 169 -1.04 -1.24 1.31
N ALA A 170 -2.17 -1.43 2.00
CA ALA A 170 -3.44 -0.79 1.69
C ALA A 170 -3.39 0.76 1.61
N ASN A 171 -2.52 1.41 2.40
CA ASN A 171 -2.42 2.87 2.41
C ASN A 171 -1.70 3.43 1.17
N GLU A 172 -0.97 2.59 0.42
CA GLU A 172 -0.23 2.98 -0.78
C GLU A 172 -0.54 2.00 -1.91
N ALA A 173 -1.83 1.72 -2.11
CA ALA A 173 -2.34 0.75 -3.06
C ALA A 173 -3.15 1.40 -4.18
N ASP A 174 -3.42 0.61 -5.21
CA ASP A 174 -4.33 1.01 -6.28
C ASP A 174 -5.77 1.06 -5.73
N PRO A 175 -6.50 2.18 -5.87
CA PRO A 175 -7.93 2.24 -5.51
C PRO A 175 -8.80 1.22 -6.25
N TYR A 176 -8.33 0.73 -7.41
CA TYR A 176 -9.00 -0.25 -8.26
C TYR A 176 -8.39 -1.66 -8.14
N GLU A 177 -7.64 -1.93 -7.07
CA GLU A 177 -7.00 -3.22 -6.84
C GLU A 177 -8.01 -4.38 -6.87
N MET A 178 -7.81 -5.32 -7.79
CA MET A 178 -8.58 -6.57 -7.83
C MET A 178 -8.19 -7.46 -6.64
N ASP A 179 -9.13 -8.22 -6.07
CA ASP A 179 -8.87 -9.09 -4.92
C ASP A 179 -8.24 -8.36 -3.72
N TRP A 180 -8.57 -7.08 -3.55
CA TRP A 180 -8.03 -6.21 -2.51
C TRP A 180 -8.21 -6.79 -1.10
N GLN A 181 -9.27 -7.56 -0.84
CA GLN A 181 -9.50 -8.22 0.45
C GLN A 181 -8.31 -9.12 0.83
N ILE A 182 -7.83 -9.91 -0.12
CA ILE A 182 -6.69 -10.79 0.11
C ILE A 182 -5.40 -9.98 0.02
N LYS A 183 -5.25 -9.10 -0.98
CA LYS A 183 -4.03 -8.31 -1.17
C LYS A 183 -3.70 -7.39 0.00
N PHE A 184 -4.71 -6.77 0.62
CA PHE A 184 -4.53 -5.80 1.72
C PHE A 184 -4.47 -6.48 3.08
N PHE A 185 -5.25 -7.54 3.30
CA PHE A 185 -5.40 -8.16 4.63
C PHE A 185 -4.73 -9.55 4.73
N GLY A 186 -4.17 -10.07 3.65
CA GLY A 186 -3.30 -11.24 3.60
C GLY A 186 -4.00 -12.51 3.14
N THR A 187 -5.09 -12.90 3.78
CA THR A 187 -5.87 -14.11 3.42
C THR A 187 -7.36 -13.86 3.56
N GLN A 188 -8.17 -14.65 2.87
CA GLN A 188 -9.63 -14.58 3.02
C GLN A 188 -10.06 -14.83 4.47
N ALA A 189 -9.44 -15.78 5.18
CA ALA A 189 -9.75 -16.06 6.58
C ALA A 189 -9.47 -14.87 7.53
N ILE A 190 -8.39 -14.12 7.28
CA ILE A 190 -8.10 -12.88 8.03
C ILE A 190 -9.14 -11.82 7.70
N TYR A 191 -9.46 -11.64 6.41
CA TYR A 191 -10.49 -10.69 5.98
C TYR A 191 -11.84 -10.98 6.61
N ASP A 192 -12.31 -12.23 6.57
CA ASP A 192 -13.61 -12.64 7.12
C ASP A 192 -13.66 -12.41 8.64
N ARG A 193 -12.55 -12.68 9.35
CA ARG A 193 -12.43 -12.37 10.78
C ARG A 193 -12.55 -10.87 11.04
N LEU A 194 -11.85 -10.04 10.25
CA LEU A 194 -11.94 -8.58 10.37
C LEU A 194 -13.35 -8.08 10.07
N LYS A 195 -14.00 -8.65 9.05
CA LYS A 195 -15.37 -8.33 8.66
C LYS A 195 -16.38 -8.69 9.75
N SER A 196 -16.21 -9.83 10.43
CA SER A 196 -17.02 -10.19 11.59
C SER A 196 -16.84 -9.18 12.75
N ILE A 197 -15.61 -8.73 13.02
CA ILE A 197 -15.37 -7.68 14.03
C ILE A 197 -16.05 -6.38 13.61
N LYS A 198 -15.91 -5.97 12.35
CA LYS A 198 -16.56 -4.78 11.79
C LYS A 198 -18.07 -4.84 11.96
N GLN A 199 -18.72 -5.96 11.65
CA GLN A 199 -20.17 -6.13 11.82
C GLN A 199 -20.62 -6.05 13.28
N ASN A 200 -19.79 -6.48 14.23
CA ASN A 200 -20.10 -6.34 15.66
C ASN A 200 -19.95 -4.90 16.17
N VAL A 201 -19.01 -4.14 15.62
CA VAL A 201 -18.67 -2.77 16.08
C VAL A 201 -19.43 -1.69 15.32
N ASP A 202 -19.73 -1.92 14.04
CA ASP A 202 -20.43 -1.00 13.14
C ASP A 202 -21.46 -1.77 12.28
N PRO A 203 -22.54 -2.28 12.91
CA PRO A 203 -23.55 -3.12 12.24
C PRO A 203 -24.37 -2.36 11.19
N ASP A 204 -24.56 -1.05 11.36
CA ASP A 204 -25.31 -0.20 10.44
C ASP A 204 -24.43 0.33 9.30
N GLY A 205 -23.12 0.11 9.38
CA GLY A 205 -22.13 0.53 8.38
C GLY A 205 -22.04 2.05 8.24
N LEU A 206 -21.90 2.76 9.37
CA LEU A 206 -21.67 4.20 9.39
C LEU A 206 -20.29 4.57 8.82
N PHE A 207 -19.29 3.71 9.00
CA PHE A 207 -17.92 3.96 8.56
C PHE A 207 -17.56 3.11 7.34
N VAL A 208 -17.72 3.66 6.15
CA VAL A 208 -17.43 2.98 4.87
C VAL A 208 -16.38 3.77 4.10
N CYS A 209 -15.45 3.05 3.46
CA CYS A 209 -14.43 3.63 2.60
C CYS A 209 -13.99 2.62 1.53
N GLN A 210 -13.41 3.12 0.44
CA GLN A 210 -12.96 2.29 -0.67
C GLN A 210 -11.84 1.34 -0.21
N GLY A 211 -12.00 0.04 -0.45
CA GLY A 211 -11.01 -0.98 -0.06
C GLY A 211 -10.92 -1.22 1.46
N CYS A 212 -11.88 -0.72 2.23
CA CYS A 212 -11.95 -0.95 3.67
C CYS A 212 -12.73 -2.21 4.01
N VAL A 213 -12.42 -2.84 5.15
CA VAL A 213 -13.12 -4.05 5.62
C VAL A 213 -14.65 -3.83 5.62
N GLY A 214 -15.36 -4.68 4.88
CA GLY A 214 -16.82 -4.63 4.74
C GLY A 214 -17.33 -3.71 3.63
N SER A 215 -16.46 -2.96 2.93
CA SER A 215 -16.89 -2.13 1.79
C SER A 215 -17.40 -2.95 0.61
N ASP A 216 -17.08 -4.25 0.57
CA ASP A 216 -17.63 -5.20 -0.40
C ASP A 216 -19.14 -5.45 -0.22
N ASP A 217 -19.72 -5.09 0.93
CA ASP A 217 -21.17 -5.13 1.16
C ASP A 217 -21.89 -3.90 0.59
N TRP A 218 -21.17 -2.96 -0.03
CA TRP A 218 -21.70 -1.70 -0.55
C TRP A 218 -21.56 -1.59 -2.07
N THR A 219 -22.35 -0.71 -2.69
CA THR A 219 -22.22 -0.33 -4.11
C THR A 219 -20.85 0.28 -4.38
N SER A 220 -20.44 0.33 -5.65
CA SER A 220 -19.10 0.81 -6.03
C SER A 220 -18.84 2.28 -5.68
N ASP A 221 -19.89 3.09 -5.56
CA ASP A 221 -19.84 4.47 -5.10
C ASP A 221 -19.97 4.59 -3.57
N LEU A 222 -20.09 3.46 -2.86
CA LEU A 222 -20.20 3.30 -1.41
C LEU A 222 -21.43 3.98 -0.79
N ASN A 223 -22.40 4.41 -1.61
CA ASN A 223 -23.57 5.14 -1.13
C ASN A 223 -24.68 4.23 -0.60
N CYS A 224 -24.73 2.97 -1.04
CA CYS A 224 -25.83 2.05 -0.70
C CYS A 224 -25.32 0.65 -0.32
N PRO A 225 -25.91 -0.01 0.68
CA PRO A 225 -25.68 -1.45 0.92
C PRO A 225 -26.20 -2.30 -0.25
N LYS A 226 -25.45 -3.32 -0.66
CA LYS A 226 -25.83 -4.29 -1.70
C LYS A 226 -26.97 -5.21 -1.24
N THR A 227 -26.97 -5.56 0.03
CA THR A 227 -28.05 -6.35 0.63
C THR A 227 -28.76 -5.45 1.64
N SER A 228 -29.98 -5.04 1.33
CA SER A 228 -30.80 -4.31 2.29
C SER A 228 -31.26 -5.28 3.39
N ASN A 229 -30.44 -5.50 4.40
CA ASN A 229 -30.91 -5.99 5.70
C ASN A 229 -31.48 -4.86 6.56
N SER A 230 -31.58 -3.64 6.01
CA SER A 230 -32.47 -2.64 6.56
C SER A 230 -33.85 -3.29 6.65
N ARG A 231 -34.43 -3.29 7.85
CA ARG A 231 -35.87 -3.43 8.05
C ARG A 231 -36.51 -2.68 6.91
N LYS A 232 -37.11 -3.41 5.95
CA LYS A 232 -37.78 -2.80 4.80
C LYS A 232 -38.56 -1.63 5.38
N PHE A 233 -38.26 -0.40 4.94
CA PHE A 233 -39.12 0.72 5.27
C PHE A 233 -40.47 0.32 4.71
N ASN A 234 -41.33 -0.15 5.60
CA ASN A 234 -42.55 -0.81 5.18
C ASN A 234 -43.46 0.33 4.81
N LEU A 235 -43.49 0.65 3.50
CA LEU A 235 -44.32 1.73 2.97
C LEU A 235 -45.76 1.60 3.47
N SER A 236 -46.26 0.38 3.66
CA SER A 236 -47.59 0.12 4.21
C SER A 236 -47.73 0.58 5.66
N ILE A 237 -46.70 0.41 6.50
CA ILE A 237 -46.73 0.92 7.89
C ILE A 237 -46.61 2.44 7.91
N PHE A 238 -45.76 3.03 7.06
CA PHE A 238 -45.62 4.48 6.97
C PHE A 238 -46.90 5.16 6.47
N LEU A 239 -47.55 4.58 5.44
CA LEU A 239 -48.84 5.04 4.93
C LEU A 239 -49.94 4.91 5.99
N LEU A 240 -49.98 3.79 6.73
CA LEU A 240 -50.94 3.60 7.81
C LEU A 240 -50.77 4.63 8.94
N VAL A 241 -49.53 4.96 9.32
CA VAL A 241 -49.25 5.99 10.33
C VAL A 241 -49.67 7.37 9.84
N MET A 242 -49.44 7.68 8.56
CA MET A 242 -49.86 8.95 7.96
C MET A 242 -51.39 9.06 7.84
N GLU A 243 -52.10 7.97 7.50
CA GLU A 243 -53.57 7.93 7.51
C GLU A 243 -54.13 8.11 8.92
N ILE A 244 -53.55 7.46 9.92
CA ILE A 244 -53.96 7.62 11.33
C ILE A 244 -53.73 9.07 11.80
N LEU A 245 -52.60 9.68 11.46
CA LEU A 245 -52.35 11.10 11.77
C LEU A 245 -53.33 12.03 11.06
N ALA A 246 -53.73 11.73 9.82
CA ALA A 246 -54.71 12.53 9.08
C ALA A 246 -56.13 12.41 9.63
N ILE A 247 -56.44 11.35 10.38
CA ILE A 247 -57.74 11.16 11.07
C ILE A 247 -57.75 11.86 12.45
N LEU A 248 -56.56 12.11 13.03
CA LEU A 248 -56.40 12.71 14.36
C LEU A 248 -56.23 14.25 14.35
N ILE A 249 -56.18 14.88 13.17
CA ILE A 249 -56.16 16.34 12.94
C ILE A 249 -57.52 16.75 12.38
#